data_AF-A0A4S2DFW1-F1
#
_entry.id   AF-A0A4S2DFW1-F1
#
_cell.length_a   1.000
_cell.length_b   1.000
_cell.length_c   1.000
_cell.angle_alpha   90.00
_cell.angle_beta   90.00
_cell.angle_gamma   90.00
#
_symmetry.space_group_name_H-M   'P 1'
#
loop_
_entity.id
_entity.type
_entity.pdbx_description
1 polymer ?
#
loop_
_entity_poly.entity_id
_entity_poly.type
_entity_poly.pdbx_seq_one_letter_code
_entity_poly.pdbx_strand_id
1 'polypeptide(L)'
;MKNAILEKSFNFSLDIVKLYLKLKNEKEYILSKQLVRSAISIGANVTEAQYAQSKKDFISKMSIALKEANESEYWINLLSKAEIINEDEYKKYIKDCIEVKILLINIVRKSKEIS
;
A
#
# COMPACT_ATOMS: atom_id res chain seq x y z
N MET A 1 0.46 -9.74 20.24
CA MET A 1 0.70 -8.43 19.60
C MET A 1 -0.03 -8.43 18.28
N LYS A 2 -1.07 -7.62 18.09
CA LYS A 2 -1.71 -7.44 16.78
C LYS A 2 -0.62 -7.07 15.78
N ASN A 3 -0.54 -7.78 14.65
CA ASN A 3 0.48 -7.53 13.65
C ASN A 3 0.11 -6.23 12.93
N ALA A 4 0.59 -5.09 13.44
CA ALA A 4 0.11 -3.76 13.03
C ALA A 4 0.17 -3.54 11.51
N ILE A 5 1.12 -4.18 10.83
CA ILE A 5 1.24 -4.13 9.37
C ILE A 5 0.06 -4.83 8.66
N LEU A 6 -0.47 -5.94 9.18
CA LEU A 6 -1.63 -6.63 8.60
C LEU A 6 -2.87 -5.72 8.65
N GLU A 7 -3.16 -5.15 9.83
CA GLU A 7 -4.32 -4.28 10.01
C GLU A 7 -4.20 -2.99 9.17
N LYS A 8 -3.03 -2.34 9.18
CA LYS A 8 -2.83 -1.09 8.45
C LYS A 8 -2.82 -1.28 6.94
N SER A 9 -2.15 -2.31 6.42
CA SER A 9 -2.15 -2.60 4.98
C SER A 9 -3.54 -2.99 4.47
N PHE A 10 -4.32 -3.74 5.26
CA PHE A 10 -5.70 -4.08 4.91
C PHE A 10 -6.59 -2.85 4.89
N ASN A 11 -6.55 -2.01 5.93
CA ASN A 11 -7.35 -0.80 6.01
C ASN A 11 -6.99 0.20 4.88
N PHE A 12 -5.70 0.37 4.58
CA PHE A 12 -5.26 1.15 3.44
C PHE A 12 -5.82 0.61 2.12
N SER A 13 -5.70 -0.71 1.89
CA SER A 13 -6.25 -1.37 0.70
C SER A 13 -7.76 -1.12 0.56
N LEU A 14 -8.51 -1.27 1.65
CA LEU A 14 -9.95 -1.05 1.68
C LEU A 14 -10.33 0.40 1.33
N ASP A 15 -9.61 1.38 1.89
CA ASP A 15 -9.87 2.78 1.64
C ASP A 15 -9.53 3.19 0.20
N ILE A 16 -8.47 2.63 -0.39
CA ILE A 16 -8.18 2.81 -1.81
C ILE A 16 -9.24 2.14 -2.71
N VAL A 17 -9.78 0.98 -2.34
CA VAL A 17 -10.90 0.35 -3.07
C VAL A 17 -12.13 1.28 -3.08
N LYS A 18 -12.45 1.91 -1.94
CA LYS A 18 -13.55 2.90 -1.89
C LYS A 18 -13.27 4.10 -2.78
N LEU A 19 -12.05 4.63 -2.75
CA LEU A 19 -11.63 5.72 -3.65
C LEU A 19 -11.77 5.32 -5.12
N TYR A 20 -11.33 4.12 -5.50
CA TYR A 20 -11.45 3.60 -6.86
C TYR A 20 -12.92 3.56 -7.32
N LEU A 21 -13.83 3.08 -6.47
CA LEU A 21 -15.26 3.05 -6.79
C LEU A 21 -15.84 4.47 -6.97
N LYS A 22 -15.42 5.42 -6.13
CA LYS A 22 -15.80 6.85 -6.28
C LYS A 22 -15.31 7.40 -7.62
N LEU A 23 -14.01 7.30 -7.90
CA LEU A 23 -13.38 7.84 -9.11
C LEU A 23 -13.93 7.20 -10.39
N LYS A 24 -14.30 5.92 -10.34
CA LYS A 24 -14.98 5.24 -11.45
C LYS A 24 -16.33 5.89 -11.78
N ASN A 25 -17.10 6.31 -10.78
CA ASN A 25 -18.37 7.03 -11.00
C ASN A 25 -18.13 8.43 -11.60
N GLU A 26 -16.98 9.03 -11.31
CA GLU A 26 -16.52 10.31 -11.88
C GLU A 26 -15.85 10.13 -13.26
N LYS A 27 -15.88 8.91 -13.82
CA LYS A 27 -15.31 8.55 -15.12
C LYS A 27 -13.78 8.62 -15.20
N GLU A 28 -13.09 8.52 -14.07
CA GLU A 28 -11.65 8.28 -14.03
C GLU A 28 -11.39 6.77 -13.94
N TYR A 29 -10.55 6.23 -14.84
CA TYR A 29 -10.33 4.79 -14.98
C TYR A 29 -8.86 4.38 -15.11
N ILE A 30 -7.97 5.32 -15.38
CA ILE A 30 -6.59 5.04 -15.74
C ILE A 30 -5.75 5.06 -14.46
N LEU A 31 -5.73 6.19 -13.77
CA LEU A 31 -4.90 6.39 -12.59
C LEU A 31 -5.44 5.64 -11.38
N SER A 32 -6.76 5.69 -11.16
CA SER A 32 -7.43 4.94 -10.09
C SER A 32 -7.23 3.44 -10.22
N LYS A 33 -7.17 2.92 -11.46
CA LYS A 33 -6.91 1.50 -11.71
C LYS A 33 -5.46 1.11 -11.41
N GLN A 34 -4.49 1.98 -11.67
CA GLN A 34 -3.09 1.71 -11.30
C GLN A 34 -2.91 1.76 -9.77
N LEU A 35 -3.51 2.76 -9.12
CA LEU A 35 -3.48 2.90 -7.67
C LEU A 35 -4.14 1.71 -6.96
N VAL A 36 -5.35 1.31 -7.36
CA VAL A 36 -6.05 0.22 -6.67
C VAL A 36 -5.28 -1.10 -6.79
N ARG A 37 -4.66 -1.38 -7.94
CA ARG A 37 -3.88 -2.61 -8.15
C ARG A 37 -2.65 -2.65 -7.25
N SER A 38 -1.89 -1.57 -7.18
CA SER A 38 -0.71 -1.50 -6.31
C SER A 38 -1.11 -1.54 -4.84
N ALA A 39 -2.14 -0.80 -4.42
CA ALA A 39 -2.58 -0.75 -3.04
C ALA A 39 -3.06 -2.12 -2.50
N ILE A 40 -3.91 -2.85 -3.25
CA ILE A 40 -4.37 -4.18 -2.81
C ILE A 40 -3.25 -5.22 -2.82
N SER A 41 -2.24 -5.04 -3.69
CA SER A 41 -1.05 -5.90 -3.76
C SER A 41 -0.23 -5.82 -2.47
N ILE A 42 -0.21 -4.67 -1.78
CA ILE A 42 0.45 -4.51 -0.48
C ILE A 42 -0.16 -5.47 0.55
N GLY A 43 -1.47 -5.39 0.78
CA GLY A 43 -2.16 -6.23 1.77
C GLY A 43 -2.07 -7.73 1.42
N ALA A 44 -2.15 -8.06 0.13
CA ALA A 44 -1.99 -9.43 -0.35
C ALA A 44 -0.60 -9.99 -0.01
N ASN A 45 0.48 -9.28 -0.36
CA ASN A 45 1.84 -9.72 -0.08
C ASN A 45 2.16 -9.76 1.41
N VAL A 46 1.65 -8.82 2.21
CA VAL A 46 1.80 -8.86 3.69
C VAL A 46 1.12 -10.09 4.27
N THR A 47 -0.04 -10.48 3.73
CA THR A 47 -0.79 -11.68 4.14
C THR A 47 -0.04 -12.95 3.74
N GLU A 48 0.44 -13.04 2.49
CA GLU A 48 1.24 -14.17 2.02
C GLU A 48 2.52 -14.36 2.84
N ALA A 49 3.18 -13.25 3.23
CA ALA A 49 4.36 -13.31 4.08
C ALA A 49 4.11 -14.00 5.43
N GLN A 50 2.88 -13.99 5.96
CA GLN A 50 2.56 -14.69 7.22
C GLN A 50 2.69 -16.22 7.11
N TYR A 51 2.56 -16.74 5.89
CA TYR A 51 2.64 -18.16 5.57
C TYR A 51 3.92 -18.51 4.81
N ALA A 52 4.93 -17.63 4.87
CA ALA A 52 6.20 -17.82 4.18
C ALA A 52 6.91 -19.10 4.64
N GLN A 53 7.45 -19.86 3.70
CA GLN A 53 8.10 -21.15 3.98
C GLN A 53 9.55 -20.99 4.47
N SER A 54 10.11 -19.79 4.36
CA SER A 54 11.44 -19.47 4.84
C SER A 54 11.58 -17.97 5.14
N LYS A 55 12.63 -17.61 5.86
CA LYS A 55 12.98 -16.20 6.10
C LYS A 55 13.26 -15.42 4.82
N LYS A 56 13.89 -16.06 3.82
CA LYS A 56 14.15 -15.45 2.50
C LYS A 56 12.83 -15.17 1.76
N ASP A 57 11.89 -16.10 1.84
CA ASP A 57 10.54 -15.94 1.26
C ASP A 57 9.77 -14.80 1.95
N PHE A 58 9.78 -14.76 3.29
CA PHE A 58 9.21 -13.65 4.07
C PHE A 58 9.77 -12.29 3.64
N ILE A 59 11.10 -12.17 3.54
CA ILE A 59 11.77 -10.93 3.11
C ILE A 59 11.36 -10.57 1.69
N SER A 60 11.28 -11.55 0.79
CA SER A 60 10.86 -11.35 -0.60
C SER A 60 9.46 -10.75 -0.68
N LYS A 61 8.47 -11.37 -0.01
CA LYS A 61 7.08 -10.89 0.03
C LYS A 61 6.94 -9.51 0.65
N MET A 62 7.61 -9.26 1.79
CA MET A 62 7.62 -7.93 2.41
C MET A 62 8.31 -6.86 1.53
N SER A 63 9.33 -7.25 0.75
CA SER A 63 10.00 -6.35 -0.20
C SER A 63 9.10 -6.02 -1.40
N ILE A 64 8.31 -6.98 -1.87
CA ILE A 64 7.29 -6.74 -2.90
C ILE A 64 6.22 -5.78 -2.36
N ALA A 65 5.69 -6.03 -1.17
CA ALA A 65 4.74 -5.10 -0.53
C ALA A 65 5.31 -3.67 -0.41
N LEU A 66 6.61 -3.54 -0.08
CA LEU A 66 7.28 -2.24 -0.03
C LEU A 66 7.37 -1.56 -1.41
N LYS A 67 7.66 -2.31 -2.47
CA LYS A 67 7.65 -1.79 -3.84
C LYS A 67 6.25 -1.25 -4.20
N GLU A 68 5.21 -2.02 -3.90
CA GLU A 68 3.82 -1.66 -4.17
C GLU A 68 3.36 -0.43 -3.36
N ALA A 69 3.87 -0.26 -2.14
CA ALA A 69 3.64 0.95 -1.35
C ALA A 69 4.29 2.19 -1.98
N ASN A 70 5.51 2.08 -2.53
CA ASN A 70 6.13 3.19 -3.26
C ASN A 70 5.36 3.53 -4.55
N GLU A 71 4.85 2.52 -5.26
CA GLU A 71 4.03 2.74 -6.44
C GLU A 71 2.67 3.39 -6.10
N SER A 72 2.03 2.94 -5.03
CA SER A 72 0.78 3.54 -4.53
C SER A 72 0.97 5.01 -4.17
N GLU A 73 2.07 5.35 -3.50
CA GLU A 73 2.43 6.74 -3.16
C GLU A 73 2.61 7.60 -4.41
N TYR A 74 3.27 7.08 -5.45
CA TYR A 74 3.41 7.78 -6.72
C TYR A 74 2.04 8.11 -7.33
N TRP A 75 1.13 7.14 -7.37
CA TRP A 75 -0.21 7.35 -7.93
C TRP A 75 -1.08 8.31 -7.11
N ILE A 76 -0.98 8.28 -5.77
CA ILE A 76 -1.67 9.25 -4.89
C ILE A 76 -1.17 10.68 -5.18
N ASN A 77 0.14 10.86 -5.30
CA ASN A 77 0.73 12.15 -5.66
C ASN A 77 0.25 12.62 -7.04
N LEU A 78 0.19 11.72 -8.02
CA LEU A 78 -0.24 12.06 -9.38
C LEU A 78 -1.73 12.44 -9.43
N LEU A 79 -2.60 11.71 -8.72
CA LEU A 79 -4.03 12.06 -8.58
C LEU A 79 -4.21 13.45 -7.96
N SER A 80 -3.43 13.78 -6.93
CA SER A 80 -3.47 15.11 -6.32
C SER A 80 -2.99 16.21 -7.27
N LYS A 81 -1.87 16.00 -7.96
CA LYS A 81 -1.33 16.97 -8.93
C LYS A 81 -2.18 17.14 -10.18
N ALA A 82 -2.95 16.12 -10.54
CA ALA A 82 -3.95 16.18 -11.60
C ALA A 82 -5.29 16.77 -11.12
N GLU A 83 -5.40 17.21 -9.87
CA GLU A 83 -6.61 17.78 -9.26
C GLU A 83 -7.82 16.83 -9.28
N ILE A 84 -7.57 15.51 -9.35
CA ILE A 84 -8.61 14.47 -9.36
C ILE A 84 -9.12 14.19 -7.93
N ILE A 85 -8.27 14.36 -6.93
CA ILE A 85 -8.62 14.28 -5.51
C ILE A 85 -8.33 15.62 -4.84
N ASN A 86 -9.16 16.00 -3.88
CA ASN A 86 -8.96 17.24 -3.14
C ASN A 86 -7.85 17.10 -2.06
N GLU A 87 -7.50 18.22 -1.43
CA GLU A 87 -6.41 18.27 -0.44
C GLU A 87 -6.66 17.37 0.79
N ASP A 88 -7.90 17.27 1.26
CA ASP A 88 -8.26 16.44 2.42
C ASP A 88 -8.16 14.95 2.09
N GLU A 89 -8.63 14.56 0.90
CA GLU A 89 -8.47 13.22 0.36
C GLU A 89 -7.00 12.86 0.19
N TYR A 90 -6.21 13.74 -0.42
CA TYR A 90 -4.77 13.56 -0.55
C TYR A 90 -4.11 13.35 0.81
N LYS A 91 -4.33 14.25 1.78
CA LYS A 91 -3.77 14.17 3.14
C LYS A 91 -4.13 12.86 3.83
N LYS A 92 -5.36 12.38 3.65
CA LYS A 92 -5.81 11.09 4.18
C LYS A 92 -5.00 9.95 3.57
N TYR A 93 -5.05 9.78 2.26
CA TYR A 93 -4.47 8.60 1.60
C TYR A 93 -2.94 8.58 1.66
N ILE A 94 -2.29 9.74 1.53
CA ILE A 94 -0.83 9.82 1.58
C ILE A 94 -0.29 9.48 2.98
N LYS A 95 -0.99 9.92 4.03
CA LYS A 95 -0.62 9.62 5.42
C LYS A 95 -0.66 8.12 5.68
N ASP A 96 -1.75 7.47 5.30
CA ASP A 96 -1.92 6.03 5.51
C ASP A 96 -0.90 5.22 4.69
N CYS A 97 -0.64 5.63 3.45
CA CYS A 97 0.38 5.01 2.58
C CYS A 97 1.79 5.13 3.18
N ILE A 98 2.18 6.33 3.65
CA ILE A 98 3.48 6.57 4.29
C ILE A 98 3.64 5.74 5.56
N GLU A 99 2.60 5.63 6.38
CA GLU A 99 2.65 4.84 7.60
C GLU A 99 2.89 3.35 7.30
N VAL A 100 2.17 2.80 6.32
CA VAL A 100 2.39 1.42 5.83
C VAL A 100 3.81 1.25 5.29
N LYS A 101 4.29 2.21 4.48
CA LYS A 101 5.64 2.21 3.90
C LYS A 101 6.73 2.18 4.97
N ILE A 102 6.63 3.02 6.01
CA ILE A 102 7.59 3.08 7.12
C ILE A 102 7.64 1.74 7.87
N LEU A 103 6.47 1.13 8.13
CA LEU A 103 6.42 -0.18 8.78
C LEU A 103 7.09 -1.26 7.94
N LEU A 104 6.83 -1.29 6.63
CA LEU A 104 7.46 -2.24 5.70
C LEU A 104 8.98 -2.06 5.65
N ILE A 105 9.48 -0.81 5.58
CA ILE A 105 10.93 -0.52 5.62
C ILE A 105 11.55 -1.11 6.88
N ASN A 106 10.94 -0.86 8.05
CA ASN A 106 11.44 -1.36 9.32
C ASN A 106 11.42 -2.89 9.40
N ILE A 107 10.38 -3.53 8.91
CA ILE A 107 10.25 -5.00 8.87
C ILE A 107 11.33 -5.61 7.97
N VAL A 108 11.47 -5.10 6.74
CA VAL A 108 12.45 -5.59 5.77
C VAL A 108 13.87 -5.41 6.30
N ARG A 109 14.19 -4.24 6.86
CA ARG A 109 15.52 -3.95 7.42
C ARG A 109 15.87 -4.89 8.58
N LYS A 110 15.00 -4.98 9.60
CA LYS A 110 15.23 -5.88 10.75
C LYS A 110 15.35 -7.34 10.34
N SER A 111 14.57 -7.77 9.34
CA SER A 111 14.63 -9.15 8.86
C SER A 111 15.97 -9.48 8.20
N LYS A 112 16.62 -8.51 7.53
CA LYS A 112 17.94 -8.66 6.91
C LYS A 112 19.10 -8.52 7.91
N GLU A 113 18.95 -7.78 9.00
CA GLU A 113 20.02 -7.63 10.00
C GLU A 113 20.23 -8.90 10.84
N ILE A 114 19.19 -9.72 11.01
CA ILE A 114 19.21 -10.95 11.82
C ILE A 114 19.59 -12.18 10.95
N SER A 115 20.08 -12.00 9.71
CA SER A 115 20.39 -13.10 8.78
C SER A 115 21.88 -13.37 8.66
#